data_AF-A0A353VHD0-F1
#
_entry.id   AF-A0A353VHD0-F1
#
_cell.length_a   1.000
_cell.length_b   1.000
_cell.length_c   1.000
_cell.angle_alpha   90.00
_cell.angle_beta   90.00
_cell.angle_gamma   90.00
#
_symmetry.space_group_name_H-M   'P 1'
#
loop_
_entity.id
_entity.type
_entity.pdbx_description
1 polymer ?
#
loop_
_entity_poly.entity_id
_entity_poly.type
_entity_poly.pdbx_seq_one_letter_code
_entity_poly.pdbx_strand_id
1 'polypeptide(L)'
;MIKSKQKNMRTIGKTTTALLLAMIIGGTVMAQNYKSKKDKDPEVVASEMTARLDKALDLSANQEAEIQGIILKSVQEGKELHKELNESSREEHKARMDEHRKATDEKIMAVLNDEQLVKFEKLNQEKEQRRAEHEAIQELPPDEAAKKMIGKLDEQVGLSADQKKDLEPLLTEHVSQMRELKDSEMSKEEKRQRSNELRREMDAQLKKVLTEEQYKKHKEIRPPKHGHH
;
A
#
# COMPACT_ATOMS: atom_id res chain seq x y z
N MET A 1 -10.75 -74.15 -26.15
CA MET A 1 -10.93 -73.29 -27.33
C MET A 1 -10.87 -71.85 -26.87
N ILE A 2 -9.97 -71.07 -27.48
CA ILE A 2 -9.51 -69.73 -27.10
C ILE A 2 -10.42 -68.66 -27.69
N LYS A 3 -10.65 -67.56 -26.94
CA LYS A 3 -10.74 -66.13 -27.35
C LYS A 3 -11.38 -65.37 -26.17
N SER A 4 -10.67 -64.64 -25.30
CA SER A 4 -9.87 -63.42 -25.49
C SER A 4 -10.54 -62.37 -26.38
N LYS A 5 -11.03 -61.30 -25.76
CA LYS A 5 -10.87 -59.91 -26.22
C LYS A 5 -11.22 -58.91 -25.10
N GLN A 6 -10.18 -58.29 -24.54
CA GLN A 6 -10.21 -56.95 -23.95
C GLN A 6 -10.67 -55.92 -25.01
N LYS A 7 -11.40 -54.88 -24.60
CA LYS A 7 -10.94 -53.48 -24.72
C LYS A 7 -11.90 -52.45 -24.09
N ASN A 8 -11.30 -51.64 -23.22
CA ASN A 8 -11.46 -50.18 -23.09
C ASN A 8 -12.69 -49.60 -22.37
N MET A 9 -12.64 -49.58 -21.05
CA MET A 9 -13.14 -48.44 -20.25
C MET A 9 -12.09 -47.31 -20.32
N ARG A 10 -12.50 -46.12 -20.78
CA ARG A 10 -11.74 -44.87 -20.61
C ARG A 10 -12.46 -44.01 -19.57
N THR A 11 -12.00 -44.09 -18.33
CA THR A 11 -12.25 -43.09 -17.29
C THR A 11 -11.31 -41.91 -17.55
N ILE A 12 -11.87 -40.75 -17.89
CA ILE A 12 -11.11 -39.49 -17.97
C ILE A 12 -10.94 -39.00 -16.54
N GLY A 13 -9.70 -39.09 -16.06
CA GLY A 13 -9.29 -38.68 -14.72
C GLY A 13 -9.35 -37.16 -14.54
N LYS A 14 -9.85 -36.75 -13.37
CA LYS A 14 -9.70 -35.41 -12.82
C LYS A 14 -8.21 -35.20 -12.51
N THR A 15 -7.53 -34.33 -13.23
CA THR A 15 -6.16 -33.92 -12.92
C THR A 15 -6.18 -32.89 -11.79
N THR A 16 -6.19 -33.39 -10.56
CA THR A 16 -5.77 -32.66 -9.36
C THR A 16 -4.26 -32.47 -9.42
N THR A 17 -3.80 -31.27 -9.76
CA THR A 17 -2.39 -30.88 -9.62
C THR A 17 -2.15 -30.55 -8.15
N ALA A 18 -1.62 -31.52 -7.41
CA ALA A 18 -1.08 -31.33 -6.08
C ALA A 18 0.21 -30.49 -6.17
N LEU A 19 0.18 -29.26 -5.66
CA LEU A 19 1.37 -28.43 -5.49
C LEU A 19 2.10 -28.90 -4.23
N LEU A 20 3.23 -29.59 -4.42
CA LEU A 20 4.11 -30.10 -3.38
C LEU A 20 4.76 -28.93 -2.61
N LEU A 21 4.39 -28.81 -1.34
CA LEU A 21 5.06 -28.05 -0.30
C LEU A 21 6.42 -28.70 0.00
N ALA A 22 7.50 -28.10 -0.50
CA ALA A 22 8.86 -28.42 -0.08
C ALA A 22 9.34 -27.35 0.90
N MET A 23 9.30 -27.67 2.20
CA MET A 23 10.10 -26.99 3.21
C MET A 23 11.58 -27.29 2.97
N ILE A 24 12.40 -26.26 2.79
CA ILE A 24 13.82 -26.33 3.13
C ILE A 24 14.14 -25.18 4.09
N ILE A 25 14.41 -25.62 5.31
CA ILE A 25 15.00 -24.89 6.43
C ILE A 25 16.43 -24.48 6.04
N GLY A 26 16.78 -23.20 6.23
CA GLY A 26 18.14 -22.73 6.08
C GLY A 26 18.35 -21.28 6.53
N GLY A 27 18.77 -21.10 7.78
CA GLY A 27 19.68 -20.00 8.18
C GLY A 27 19.06 -18.64 8.54
N THR A 28 18.60 -18.51 9.78
CA THR A 28 18.40 -17.25 10.50
C THR A 28 19.70 -16.48 10.72
N VAL A 29 19.96 -15.39 9.99
CA VAL A 29 20.73 -14.21 10.51
C VAL A 29 20.42 -12.95 9.68
N MET A 30 19.29 -12.27 9.90
CA MET A 30 19.11 -10.83 9.57
C MET A 30 17.97 -10.23 10.44
N ALA A 31 17.91 -10.56 11.74
CA ALA A 31 16.90 -10.02 12.66
C ALA A 31 17.47 -9.02 13.68
N GLN A 32 18.72 -8.58 13.51
CA GLN A 32 19.37 -7.66 14.43
C GLN A 32 19.65 -6.33 13.72
N ASN A 33 19.06 -5.28 14.30
CA ASN A 33 19.29 -3.85 14.05
C ASN A 33 18.25 -3.04 13.25
N TYR A 34 16.99 -3.47 13.23
CA TYR A 34 15.89 -2.54 12.95
C TYR A 34 15.41 -1.89 14.25
N LYS A 35 15.91 -0.70 14.61
CA LYS A 35 15.07 0.24 15.38
C LYS A 35 13.86 0.51 14.50
N SER A 36 12.76 -0.18 14.76
CA SER A 36 11.56 -0.03 13.96
C SER A 36 11.11 1.42 14.05
N LYS A 37 10.68 2.01 12.94
CA LYS A 37 10.14 3.40 12.88
C LYS A 37 9.00 3.70 13.86
N LYS A 38 8.49 2.67 14.54
CA LYS A 38 7.47 2.77 15.61
C LYS A 38 7.92 3.70 16.76
N ASP A 39 9.23 3.94 16.88
CA ASP A 39 9.82 4.75 17.96
C ASP A 39 10.46 6.06 17.47
N LYS A 40 10.07 6.60 16.30
CA LYS A 40 10.49 7.97 15.96
C LYS A 40 9.99 8.93 17.04
N ASP A 41 10.88 9.81 17.50
CA ASP A 41 10.59 10.88 18.44
C ASP A 41 9.43 11.76 17.92
N PRO A 42 8.35 11.98 18.71
CA PRO A 42 7.27 12.89 18.34
C PRO A 42 7.73 14.26 17.86
N GLU A 43 8.78 14.83 18.47
CA GLU A 43 9.29 16.16 18.11
C GLU A 43 9.88 16.16 16.71
N VAL A 44 10.65 15.13 16.36
CA VAL A 44 11.22 14.96 15.02
C VAL A 44 10.11 14.78 13.98
N VAL A 45 9.08 13.99 14.29
CA VAL A 45 7.94 13.81 13.38
C VAL A 45 7.20 15.13 13.17
N ALA A 46 6.95 15.89 14.24
CA ALA A 46 6.28 17.18 14.17
C ALA A 46 7.07 18.19 13.34
N SER A 47 8.39 18.27 13.54
CA SER A 47 9.28 19.11 12.74
C SER A 47 9.26 18.69 11.26
N GLU A 48 9.39 17.39 10.93
CA GLU A 48 9.31 16.89 9.54
C GLU A 48 7.98 17.22 8.86
N MET A 49 6.87 17.13 9.60
CA MET A 49 5.53 17.44 9.08
C MET A 49 5.34 18.95 8.89
N THR A 50 5.81 19.76 9.83
CA THR A 50 5.75 21.22 9.76
C THR A 50 6.56 21.72 8.58
N ALA A 51 7.79 21.24 8.39
CA ALA A 51 8.63 21.61 7.24
C ALA A 51 7.99 21.27 5.88
N ARG A 52 7.16 20.22 5.81
CA ARG A 52 6.40 19.92 4.58
C ARG A 52 5.24 20.88 4.34
N LEU A 53 4.57 21.31 5.41
CA LEU A 53 3.51 22.32 5.32
C LEU A 53 4.11 23.68 4.97
N ASP A 54 5.21 24.06 5.61
CA ASP A 54 5.96 25.27 5.28
C ASP A 54 6.33 25.31 3.80
N LYS A 55 6.97 24.27 3.29
CA LYS A 55 7.29 24.17 1.87
C LYS A 55 6.08 24.32 0.93
N ALA A 56 4.89 23.93 1.38
CA ALA A 56 3.68 23.98 0.56
C ALA A 56 2.89 25.29 0.69
N LEU A 57 2.98 25.94 1.85
CA LEU A 57 2.14 27.08 2.23
C LEU A 57 2.92 28.38 2.37
N ASP A 58 4.25 28.32 2.46
CA ASP A 58 5.15 29.44 2.77
C ASP A 58 4.74 30.06 4.12
N LEU A 59 5.03 29.33 5.21
CA LEU A 59 4.57 29.73 6.54
C LEU A 59 5.47 30.82 7.10
N SER A 60 4.89 31.78 7.82
CA SER A 60 5.71 32.70 8.62
C SER A 60 6.29 31.97 9.84
N ALA A 61 7.40 32.48 10.40
CA ALA A 61 8.04 31.88 11.57
C ALA A 61 7.08 31.70 12.78
N ASN A 62 6.13 32.62 12.96
CA ASN A 62 5.13 32.51 14.03
C ASN A 62 4.13 31.38 13.74
N GLN A 63 3.66 31.27 12.50
CA GLN A 63 2.74 30.19 12.09
C GLN A 63 3.44 28.82 12.15
N GLU A 64 4.71 28.75 11.75
CA GLU A 64 5.51 27.52 11.83
C GLU A 64 5.61 27.01 13.28
N ALA A 65 5.93 27.89 14.23
CA ALA A 65 6.02 27.55 15.64
C ALA A 65 4.67 27.06 16.22
N GLU A 66 3.57 27.73 15.88
CA GLU A 66 2.23 27.36 16.34
C GLU A 66 1.77 26.02 15.73
N ILE A 67 1.93 25.85 14.42
CA ILE A 67 1.59 24.62 13.70
C ILE A 67 2.45 23.45 14.19
N GLN A 68 3.74 23.65 14.46
CA GLN A 68 4.58 22.60 15.03
C GLN A 68 4.06 22.15 16.40
N GLY A 69 3.62 23.07 17.25
CA GLY A 69 2.98 22.75 18.53
C GLY A 69 1.70 21.93 18.36
N ILE A 70 0.83 22.32 17.41
CA ILE A 70 -0.40 21.59 17.07
C ILE A 70 -0.07 20.16 16.60
N ILE A 71 0.90 20.02 15.70
CA ILE A 71 1.29 18.72 15.14
C ILE A 71 1.95 17.85 16.21
N LEU A 72 2.81 18.40 17.07
CA LEU A 72 3.45 17.66 18.15
C LEU A 72 2.40 17.02 19.06
N LYS A 73 1.42 17.82 19.50
CA LYS A 73 0.30 17.33 20.30
C LYS A 73 -0.51 16.27 19.55
N SER A 74 -0.84 16.51 18.28
CA SER A 74 -1.57 15.56 17.44
C SER A 74 -0.82 14.22 17.25
N VAL A 75 0.51 14.24 17.12
CA VAL A 75 1.33 13.03 17.01
C VAL A 75 1.35 12.26 18.33
N GLN A 76 1.43 12.94 19.47
CA GLN A 76 1.36 12.31 20.79
C GLN A 76 -0.02 11.67 21.03
N GLU A 77 -1.09 12.45 20.84
CA GLU A 77 -2.48 11.98 20.95
C GLU A 77 -2.76 10.82 19.98
N GLY A 78 -2.29 10.91 18.73
CA GLY A 78 -2.45 9.84 17.75
C GLY A 78 -1.73 8.55 18.15
N LYS A 79 -0.55 8.64 18.79
CA LYS A 79 0.16 7.47 19.33
C LYS A 79 -0.61 6.81 20.47
N GLU A 80 -1.24 7.60 21.34
CA GLU A 80 -2.08 7.09 22.43
C GLU A 80 -3.35 6.46 21.90
N LEU A 81 -4.05 7.16 21.01
CA LEU A 81 -5.25 6.67 20.32
C LEU A 81 -4.97 5.35 19.58
N HIS A 82 -3.79 5.20 18.96
CA HIS A 82 -3.39 3.94 18.33
C HIS A 82 -3.26 2.78 19.33
N LYS A 83 -2.83 3.04 20.57
CA LYS A 83 -2.73 2.02 21.62
C LYS A 83 -4.10 1.68 22.18
N GLU A 84 -4.94 2.69 22.42
CA GLU A 84 -6.31 2.51 22.91
C GLU A 84 -7.15 1.69 21.95
N LEU A 85 -7.01 1.93 20.64
CA LEU A 85 -7.77 1.26 19.60
C LEU A 85 -7.16 -0.08 19.17
N ASN A 86 -6.16 -0.61 19.86
CA ASN A 86 -5.46 -1.83 19.45
C ASN A 86 -6.39 -3.07 19.40
N GLU A 87 -7.46 -3.07 20.19
CA GLU A 87 -8.46 -4.14 20.23
C GLU A 87 -9.77 -3.77 19.51
N SER A 88 -9.86 -2.55 18.97
CA SER A 88 -11.06 -2.09 18.25
C SER A 88 -11.20 -2.73 16.87
N SER A 89 -12.42 -2.68 16.33
CA SER A 89 -12.67 -3.05 14.92
C SER A 89 -11.86 -2.16 13.98
N ARG A 90 -11.59 -2.63 12.77
CA ARG A 90 -10.85 -1.84 11.77
C ARG A 90 -11.63 -0.57 11.38
N GLU A 91 -12.94 -0.69 11.29
CA GLU A 91 -13.86 0.38 10.92
C GLU A 91 -13.86 1.47 11.98
N GLU A 92 -13.94 1.10 13.26
CA GLU A 92 -13.83 2.02 14.39
C GLU A 92 -12.44 2.65 14.46
N HIS A 93 -11.39 1.86 14.28
CA HIS A 93 -10.00 2.34 14.23
C HIS A 93 -9.84 3.45 13.19
N LYS A 94 -10.33 3.20 11.98
CA LYS A 94 -10.31 4.17 10.88
C LYS A 94 -11.12 5.42 11.23
N ALA A 95 -12.35 5.27 11.69
CA ALA A 95 -13.24 6.40 11.98
C ALA A 95 -12.64 7.34 13.03
N ARG A 96 -12.11 6.80 14.13
CA ARG A 96 -11.48 7.58 15.21
C ARG A 96 -10.21 8.28 14.76
N MET A 97 -9.39 7.62 13.93
CA MET A 97 -8.20 8.22 13.36
C MET A 97 -8.53 9.34 12.35
N ASP A 98 -9.60 9.19 11.58
CA ASP A 98 -10.06 10.22 10.64
C ASP A 98 -10.64 11.43 11.38
N GLU A 99 -11.40 11.21 12.46
CA GLU A 99 -11.86 12.27 13.36
C GLU A 99 -10.70 13.06 13.96
N HIS A 100 -9.68 12.38 14.50
CA HIS A 100 -8.47 13.01 15.04
C HIS A 100 -7.72 13.86 14.01
N ARG A 101 -7.63 13.37 12.78
CA ARG A 101 -7.00 14.11 11.67
C ARG A 101 -7.78 15.38 11.34
N LYS A 102 -9.10 15.29 11.19
CA LYS A 102 -9.97 16.45 10.91
C LYS A 102 -9.86 17.50 12.00
N ALA A 103 -9.91 17.10 13.26
CA ALA A 103 -9.75 18.02 14.39
C ALA A 103 -8.36 18.69 14.42
N THR A 104 -7.32 18.01 13.94
CA THR A 104 -5.98 18.59 13.78
C THR A 104 -5.95 19.59 12.62
N ASP A 105 -6.55 19.25 11.48
CA ASP A 105 -6.63 20.12 10.31
C ASP A 105 -7.38 21.41 10.63
N GLU A 106 -8.47 21.36 11.40
CA GLU A 106 -9.22 22.54 11.88
C GLU A 106 -8.34 23.51 12.70
N LYS A 107 -7.52 22.97 13.60
CA LYS A 107 -6.58 23.78 14.39
C LYS A 107 -5.52 24.42 13.51
N ILE A 108 -5.01 23.71 12.50
CA ILE A 108 -4.05 24.27 11.55
C ILE A 108 -4.69 25.39 10.73
N MET A 109 -5.90 25.18 10.21
CA MET A 109 -6.62 26.18 9.40
C MET A 109 -6.83 27.50 10.15
N ALA A 110 -7.05 27.46 11.46
CA ALA A 110 -7.21 28.67 12.28
C ALA A 110 -5.95 29.56 12.37
N VAL A 111 -4.78 29.03 12.02
CA VAL A 111 -3.48 29.73 12.05
C VAL A 111 -3.10 30.31 10.67
N LEU A 112 -3.77 29.85 9.62
CA LEU A 112 -3.49 30.24 8.23
C LEU A 112 -4.19 31.54 7.85
N ASN A 113 -3.60 32.30 6.94
CA ASN A 113 -4.29 33.40 6.26
C ASN A 113 -5.13 32.87 5.08
N ASP A 114 -5.93 33.74 4.46
CA ASP A 114 -6.85 33.37 3.38
C ASP A 114 -6.15 32.68 2.20
N GLU A 115 -4.99 33.16 1.76
CA GLU A 115 -4.24 32.58 0.64
C GLU A 115 -3.69 31.19 0.98
N GLN A 116 -3.16 31.02 2.19
CA GLN A 116 -2.65 29.75 2.70
C GLN A 116 -3.79 28.74 2.93
N LEU A 117 -4.94 29.20 3.40
CA LEU A 117 -6.12 28.37 3.63
C LEU A 117 -6.60 27.72 2.33
N VAL A 118 -6.71 28.50 1.25
CA VAL A 118 -7.08 27.97 -0.09
C VAL A 118 -6.10 26.89 -0.55
N LYS A 119 -4.78 27.10 -0.36
CA LYS A 119 -3.78 26.07 -0.68
C LYS A 119 -3.94 24.82 0.20
N PHE A 120 -4.17 25.01 1.48
CA PHE A 120 -4.33 23.91 2.44
C PHE A 120 -5.58 23.07 2.15
N GLU A 121 -6.72 23.70 1.87
CA GLU A 121 -7.95 23.02 1.48
C GLU A 121 -7.75 22.19 0.21
N LYS A 122 -7.07 22.74 -0.80
CA LYS A 122 -6.72 21.99 -2.00
C LYS A 122 -5.85 20.77 -1.70
N LEU A 123 -4.81 20.93 -0.87
CA LEU A 123 -3.96 19.80 -0.46
C LEU A 123 -4.76 18.71 0.27
N ASN A 124 -5.72 19.10 1.11
CA ASN A 124 -6.59 18.16 1.82
C ASN A 124 -7.58 17.48 0.87
N GLN A 125 -8.19 18.22 -0.06
CA GLN A 125 -9.05 17.66 -1.08
C GLN A 125 -8.31 16.62 -1.93
N GLU A 126 -7.08 16.90 -2.36
CA GLU A 126 -6.26 15.94 -3.10
C GLU A 126 -5.92 14.68 -2.27
N LYS A 127 -5.67 14.83 -0.97
CA LYS A 127 -5.46 13.68 -0.06
C LYS A 127 -6.73 12.84 0.05
N GLU A 128 -7.88 13.46 0.24
CA GLU A 128 -9.16 12.76 0.36
C GLU A 128 -9.55 12.08 -0.96
N GLN A 129 -9.33 12.72 -2.10
CA GLN A 129 -9.50 12.08 -3.40
C GLN A 129 -8.62 10.84 -3.56
N ARG A 130 -7.34 10.93 -3.20
CA ARG A 130 -6.44 9.75 -3.23
C ARG A 130 -6.90 8.63 -2.30
N ARG A 131 -7.45 8.97 -1.13
CA ARG A 131 -8.01 7.97 -0.20
C ARG A 131 -9.27 7.32 -0.77
N ALA A 132 -10.22 8.13 -1.23
CA ALA A 132 -11.46 7.66 -1.84
C ALA A 132 -11.18 6.77 -3.06
N GLU A 133 -10.22 7.15 -3.90
CA GLU A 133 -9.81 6.34 -5.04
C GLU A 133 -9.19 5.00 -4.61
N HIS A 134 -8.31 5.01 -3.60
CA HIS A 134 -7.73 3.78 -3.06
C HIS A 134 -8.78 2.87 -2.41
N GLU A 135 -9.82 3.43 -1.80
CA GLU A 135 -10.95 2.69 -1.25
C GLU A 135 -11.81 2.11 -2.37
N ALA A 136 -12.17 2.91 -3.37
CA ALA A 136 -12.93 2.44 -4.52
C ALA A 136 -12.23 1.26 -5.21
N ILE A 137 -10.91 1.33 -5.44
CA ILE A 137 -10.13 0.23 -6.05
C ILE A 137 -10.15 -1.05 -5.20
N GLN A 138 -10.24 -0.94 -3.87
CA GLN A 138 -10.35 -2.13 -3.00
C GLN A 138 -11.69 -2.85 -3.17
N GLU A 139 -12.76 -2.12 -3.45
CA GLU A 139 -14.12 -2.67 -3.61
C GLU A 139 -14.40 -3.19 -5.02
N LEU A 140 -13.66 -2.74 -6.03
CA LEU A 140 -13.82 -3.23 -7.41
C LEU A 140 -13.53 -4.74 -7.51
N PRO A 141 -14.11 -5.48 -8.47
CA PRO A 141 -13.63 -6.82 -8.83
C PRO A 141 -12.12 -6.83 -9.16
N PRO A 142 -11.38 -7.95 -8.95
CA PRO A 142 -9.93 -7.99 -9.17
C PRO A 142 -9.49 -7.59 -10.59
N ASP A 143 -10.26 -7.95 -11.61
CA ASP A 143 -9.98 -7.62 -13.01
C ASP A 143 -10.20 -6.12 -13.30
N GLU A 144 -11.24 -5.51 -12.73
CA GLU A 144 -11.46 -4.07 -12.84
C GLU A 144 -10.41 -3.26 -12.08
N ALA A 145 -10.02 -3.72 -10.89
CA ALA A 145 -8.91 -3.14 -10.13
C ALA A 145 -7.58 -3.24 -10.91
N ALA A 146 -7.32 -4.38 -11.55
CA ALA A 146 -6.16 -4.56 -12.41
C ALA A 146 -6.16 -3.59 -13.60
N LYS A 147 -7.30 -3.39 -14.27
CA LYS A 147 -7.44 -2.40 -15.35
C LYS A 147 -7.15 -0.98 -14.88
N LYS A 148 -7.61 -0.59 -13.69
CA LYS A 148 -7.27 0.71 -13.08
C LYS A 148 -5.77 0.84 -12.79
N MET A 149 -5.14 -0.21 -12.28
CA MET A 149 -3.68 -0.23 -12.06
C MET A 149 -2.90 -0.11 -13.38
N ILE A 150 -3.35 -0.79 -14.44
CA ILE A 150 -2.78 -0.70 -15.78
C ILE A 150 -2.92 0.71 -16.34
N GLY A 151 -4.10 1.34 -16.20
CA GLY A 151 -4.32 2.73 -16.63
C GLY A 151 -3.33 3.70 -15.97
N LYS A 152 -3.12 3.59 -14.65
CA LYS A 152 -2.12 4.40 -13.94
C LYS A 152 -0.69 4.13 -14.39
N LEU A 153 -0.35 2.86 -14.62
CA LEU A 153 0.97 2.50 -15.13
C LEU A 153 1.19 3.03 -16.55
N ASP A 154 0.16 2.97 -17.39
CA ASP A 154 0.15 3.51 -18.75
C ASP A 154 0.38 5.03 -18.76
N GLU A 155 -0.33 5.77 -17.91
CA GLU A 155 -0.10 7.21 -17.74
C GLU A 155 1.35 7.52 -17.29
N GLN A 156 1.95 6.64 -16.50
CA GLN A 156 3.32 6.82 -16.01
C GLN A 156 4.38 6.50 -17.07
N VAL A 157 4.24 5.40 -17.81
CA VAL A 157 5.33 4.86 -18.64
C VAL A 157 4.97 4.66 -20.11
N GLY A 158 3.72 4.88 -20.51
CA GLY A 158 3.24 4.74 -21.89
C GLY A 158 3.34 3.28 -22.37
N LEU A 159 2.37 2.45 -22.01
CA LEU A 159 2.33 1.03 -22.33
C LEU A 159 1.79 0.78 -23.74
N SER A 160 2.38 -0.19 -24.43
CA SER A 160 1.82 -0.70 -25.69
C SER A 160 0.54 -1.53 -25.45
N ALA A 161 -0.23 -1.78 -26.51
CA ALA A 161 -1.41 -2.63 -26.44
C ALA A 161 -1.06 -4.07 -25.97
N ASP A 162 0.05 -4.63 -26.45
CA ASP A 162 0.51 -5.96 -26.06
C ASP A 162 0.94 -5.99 -24.58
N GLN A 163 1.63 -4.95 -24.10
CA GLN A 163 2.01 -4.85 -22.69
C GLN A 163 0.79 -4.79 -21.78
N LYS A 164 -0.24 -4.01 -22.14
CA LYS A 164 -1.49 -3.95 -21.37
C LYS A 164 -2.15 -5.32 -21.29
N LYS A 165 -2.19 -6.05 -22.40
CA LYS A 165 -2.75 -7.40 -22.50
C LYS A 165 -1.98 -8.41 -21.64
N ASP A 166 -0.66 -8.34 -21.63
CA ASP A 166 0.19 -9.24 -20.83
C ASP A 166 0.09 -8.93 -19.32
N LEU A 167 -0.13 -7.66 -18.96
CA LEU A 167 -0.25 -7.23 -17.57
C LEU A 167 -1.60 -7.56 -16.93
N GLU A 168 -2.68 -7.61 -17.70
CA GLU A 168 -4.04 -7.85 -17.20
C GLU A 168 -4.16 -9.13 -16.35
N PRO A 169 -3.75 -10.33 -16.82
CA PRO A 169 -3.83 -11.54 -16.00
C PRO A 169 -2.88 -11.48 -14.79
N LEU A 170 -1.70 -10.87 -14.93
CA LEU A 170 -0.72 -10.78 -13.85
C LEU A 170 -1.23 -9.91 -12.69
N LEU A 171 -1.77 -8.73 -13.01
CA LEU A 171 -2.28 -7.80 -12.01
C LEU A 171 -3.60 -8.30 -11.41
N THR A 172 -4.44 -8.97 -12.19
CA THR A 172 -5.68 -9.61 -11.68
C THR A 172 -5.36 -10.66 -10.63
N GLU A 173 -4.40 -11.54 -10.92
CA GLU A 173 -3.93 -12.56 -9.97
C GLU A 173 -3.32 -11.90 -8.73
N HIS A 174 -2.45 -10.91 -8.90
CA HIS A 174 -1.82 -10.23 -7.77
C HIS A 174 -2.81 -9.52 -6.85
N VAL A 175 -3.82 -8.86 -7.42
CA VAL A 175 -4.90 -8.24 -6.63
C VAL A 175 -5.67 -9.31 -5.86
N SER A 176 -5.98 -10.43 -6.51
CA SER A 176 -6.68 -11.56 -5.87
C SER A 176 -5.88 -12.12 -4.69
N GLN A 177 -4.60 -12.45 -4.91
CA GLN A 177 -3.71 -12.97 -3.86
C GLN A 177 -3.53 -11.98 -2.70
N MET A 178 -3.48 -10.68 -2.98
CA MET A 178 -3.38 -9.65 -1.95
C MET A 178 -4.68 -9.54 -1.12
N ARG A 179 -5.84 -9.80 -1.71
CA ARG A 179 -7.13 -9.82 -1.00
C ARG A 179 -7.28 -11.09 -0.17
N GLU A 180 -6.99 -12.24 -0.74
CA GLU A 180 -6.96 -13.50 0.02
C GLU A 180 -6.03 -13.41 1.23
N LEU A 181 -4.87 -12.77 1.05
CA LEU A 181 -3.93 -12.54 2.16
C LEU A 181 -4.46 -11.56 3.21
N LYS A 182 -5.25 -10.56 2.81
CA LYS A 182 -5.89 -9.61 3.73
C LYS A 182 -6.91 -10.36 4.60
N ASP A 183 -7.68 -11.25 4.00
CA ASP A 183 -8.82 -11.94 4.62
C ASP A 183 -8.42 -13.28 5.29
N SER A 184 -7.15 -13.68 5.20
CA SER A 184 -6.68 -14.93 5.82
C SER A 184 -6.58 -14.84 7.35
N GLU A 185 -6.54 -15.98 8.03
CA GLU A 185 -6.32 -16.06 9.49
C GLU A 185 -4.84 -15.97 9.91
N MET A 186 -3.94 -15.67 8.96
CA MET A 186 -2.51 -15.58 9.22
C MET A 186 -2.19 -14.44 10.19
N SER A 187 -1.12 -14.59 10.98
CA SER A 187 -0.65 -13.52 11.86
C SER A 187 -0.21 -12.30 11.05
N LYS A 188 -0.20 -11.13 11.70
CA LYS A 188 0.22 -9.87 11.06
C LYS A 188 1.63 -9.93 10.45
N GLU A 189 2.55 -10.63 11.10
CA GLU A 189 3.93 -10.76 10.62
C GLU A 189 4.00 -11.69 9.41
N GLU A 190 3.29 -12.81 9.42
CA GLU A 190 3.22 -13.71 8.26
C GLU A 190 2.54 -13.03 7.06
N LYS A 191 1.43 -12.32 7.28
CA LYS A 191 0.79 -11.50 6.24
C LYS A 191 1.75 -10.47 5.66
N ARG A 192 2.55 -9.81 6.51
CA ARG A 192 3.56 -8.85 6.06
C ARG A 192 4.64 -9.51 5.20
N GLN A 193 5.16 -10.66 5.62
CA GLN A 193 6.17 -11.40 4.87
C GLN A 193 5.63 -11.83 3.51
N ARG A 194 4.46 -12.48 3.50
CA ARG A 194 3.81 -12.93 2.26
C ARG A 194 3.47 -11.78 1.32
N SER A 195 2.98 -10.66 1.85
CA SER A 195 2.70 -9.46 1.06
C SER A 195 3.97 -8.85 0.45
N ASN A 196 5.11 -8.97 1.12
CA ASN A 196 6.39 -8.53 0.58
C ASN A 196 6.89 -9.46 -0.54
N GLU A 197 6.69 -10.76 -0.41
CA GLU A 197 6.98 -11.75 -1.46
C GLU A 197 6.14 -11.48 -2.71
N LEU A 198 4.82 -11.39 -2.56
CA LEU A 198 3.90 -11.08 -3.67
C LEU A 198 4.29 -9.79 -4.41
N ARG A 199 4.71 -8.76 -3.67
CA ARG A 199 5.20 -7.50 -4.28
C ARG A 199 6.52 -7.68 -5.03
N ARG A 200 7.43 -8.55 -4.57
CA ARG A 200 8.70 -8.84 -5.25
C ARG A 200 8.47 -9.67 -6.51
N GLU A 201 7.59 -10.65 -6.44
CA GLU A 201 7.18 -11.47 -7.58
C GLU A 201 6.55 -10.61 -8.67
N MET A 202 5.61 -9.73 -8.31
CA MET A 202 5.03 -8.76 -9.23
C MET A 202 6.08 -7.80 -9.82
N ASP A 203 7.01 -7.27 -9.02
CA ASP A 203 8.10 -6.41 -9.54
C ASP A 203 8.98 -7.15 -10.57
N ALA A 204 9.28 -8.43 -10.33
CA ALA A 204 10.02 -9.27 -11.26
C ALA A 204 9.23 -9.58 -12.55
N GLN A 205 7.91 -9.74 -12.45
CA GLN A 205 7.03 -9.92 -13.60
C GLN A 205 6.89 -8.62 -14.42
N LEU A 206 6.70 -7.48 -13.76
CA LEU A 206 6.67 -6.16 -14.40
C LEU A 206 7.95 -5.92 -15.22
N LYS A 207 9.13 -6.24 -14.67
CA LYS A 207 10.41 -6.09 -15.37
C LYS A 207 10.49 -6.91 -16.67
N LYS A 208 9.74 -8.03 -16.79
CA LYS A 208 9.74 -8.86 -18.00
C LYS A 208 8.83 -8.29 -19.10
N VAL A 209 7.77 -7.57 -18.71
CA VAL A 209 6.78 -7.03 -19.66
C VAL A 209 7.12 -5.60 -20.08
N LEU A 210 7.67 -4.80 -19.17
CA LEU A 210 8.10 -3.44 -19.45
C LEU A 210 9.45 -3.41 -20.17
N THR A 211 9.66 -2.39 -21.00
CA THR A 211 11.01 -2.08 -21.50
C THR A 211 11.90 -1.62 -20.35
N GLU A 212 13.22 -1.65 -20.54
CA GLU A 212 14.16 -1.19 -19.52
C GLU A 212 13.93 0.27 -19.12
N GLU A 213 13.64 1.13 -20.10
CA GLU A 213 13.32 2.55 -19.88
C GLU A 213 12.01 2.74 -19.11
N GLN A 214 10.95 2.03 -19.51
CA GLN A 214 9.66 2.07 -18.81
C GLN A 214 9.79 1.58 -17.36
N TYR A 215 10.50 0.47 -17.16
CA TYR A 215 10.73 -0.08 -15.83
C TYR A 215 11.53 0.90 -14.96
N LYS A 216 12.60 1.50 -15.49
CA LYS A 216 13.37 2.53 -14.78
C LYS A 216 12.48 3.70 -14.36
N LYS A 217 11.68 4.24 -15.28
CA LYS A 217 10.74 5.34 -15.01
C LYS A 217 9.72 4.96 -13.92
N HIS A 218 9.18 3.74 -13.97
CA HIS A 218 8.28 3.24 -12.93
C HIS A 218 8.94 3.22 -11.53
N LYS A 219 10.21 2.79 -11.45
CA LYS A 219 10.95 2.72 -10.18
C LYS A 219 11.31 4.11 -9.62
N GLU A 220 11.51 5.10 -10.48
CA GLU A 220 11.78 6.49 -10.09
C GLU A 220 10.53 7.22 -9.61
N ILE A 221 9.38 6.98 -10.27
CA ILE A 221 8.08 7.58 -9.89
C ILE A 221 7.57 6.98 -8.57
N ARG A 222 7.82 5.69 -8.33
CA ARG A 222 7.49 5.08 -7.05
C ARG A 222 8.35 5.77 -5.99
N PRO A 223 7.75 6.48 -5.00
CA PRO A 223 8.56 7.08 -3.95
C PRO A 223 9.43 5.97 -3.36
N PRO A 224 10.74 6.22 -3.13
CA PRO A 224 11.62 5.21 -2.56
C PRO A 224 10.89 4.68 -1.34
N LYS A 225 10.72 3.35 -1.22
CA LYS A 225 10.16 2.74 -0.01
C LYS A 225 10.91 3.38 1.14
N HIS A 226 10.27 4.29 1.87
CA HIS A 226 10.94 4.98 2.96
C HIS A 226 11.19 3.91 4.02
N GLY A 227 12.39 3.34 4.01
CA GLY A 227 12.81 2.20 4.83
C GLY A 227 13.19 0.96 4.02
N HIS A 228 14.30 1.03 3.28
CA HIS A 228 15.21 -0.10 3.02
C HIS A 228 16.59 0.48 2.63
N HIS A 229 17.27 1.05 3.61
CA HIS A 229 18.73 1.18 3.67
C HIS A 229 19.13 0.85 5.10
#